data_AF-A0A2V9X280-F1
#
_entry.id   AF-A0A2V9X280-F1
#
_cell.length_a   1.000
_cell.length_b   1.000
_cell.length_c   1.000
_cell.angle_alpha   90.00
_cell.angle_beta   90.00
_cell.angle_gamma   90.00
#
_symmetry.space_group_name_H-M   'P 1'
#
loop_
_entity.id
_entity.type
_entity.pdbx_description
1 polymer ?
#
loop_
_entity_poly.entity_id
_entity_poly.type
_entity_poly.pdbx_seq_one_letter_code
_entity_poly.pdbx_strand_id
1 'polypeptide(L)'
;MRGLSLLGASLFLAALLPAPVLAAEPSVTGQTGLISMPDARFAPEGSWRTGMSFMRPYQALWTNVTLFPWMEGSFRYTRIYHVPGFPEEQAIGYGDFKDKSFDAKLQLVPERGAWPAIALGAQDAGGGTGI
;
A
#
# COMPACT_ATOMS: atom_id res chain seq x y z
N MET A 1 12.98 35.60 -42.29
CA MET A 1 14.22 35.30 -41.52
C MET A 1 14.24 36.29 -40.36
N ARG A 2 14.17 36.01 -39.07
CA ARG A 2 14.31 34.83 -38.18
C ARG A 2 13.42 35.17 -36.96
N GLY A 3 12.46 34.35 -36.51
CA GLY A 3 12.71 33.22 -35.62
C GLY A 3 13.02 33.68 -34.19
N LEU A 4 12.03 34.25 -33.47
CA LEU A 4 12.19 34.58 -32.04
C LEU A 4 11.58 33.45 -31.19
N SER A 5 12.51 32.66 -30.66
CA SER A 5 12.43 31.54 -29.72
C SER A 5 11.24 31.46 -28.76
N LEU A 6 10.35 30.48 -29.01
CA LEU A 6 9.48 29.83 -28.03
C LEU A 6 10.28 28.73 -27.31
N LEU A 7 11.16 29.09 -26.37
CA LEU A 7 11.94 28.12 -25.59
C LEU A 7 12.14 28.70 -24.17
N GLY A 8 11.13 28.58 -23.32
CA GLY A 8 11.22 29.08 -21.96
C GLY A 8 10.05 28.73 -21.04
N ALA A 9 9.22 27.75 -21.40
CA ALA A 9 8.04 27.36 -20.62
C ALA A 9 8.05 25.84 -20.34
N SER A 10 9.17 25.32 -19.86
CA SER A 10 9.35 23.87 -19.72
C SER A 10 10.18 23.47 -18.51
N LEU A 11 10.04 24.11 -17.34
CA LEU A 11 10.55 23.52 -16.08
C LEU A 11 10.08 24.24 -14.80
N PHE A 12 8.77 24.39 -14.55
CA PHE A 12 8.30 24.87 -13.23
C PHE A 12 6.96 24.26 -12.80
N LEU A 13 6.86 22.93 -12.83
CA LEU A 13 5.74 22.20 -12.21
C LEU A 13 6.23 21.27 -11.09
N ALA A 14 7.04 21.81 -10.17
CA ALA A 14 7.59 21.02 -9.05
C ALA A 14 7.28 21.60 -7.66
N ALA A 15 6.45 22.64 -7.53
CA ALA A 15 6.27 23.29 -6.24
C ALA A 15 4.83 23.80 -6.04
N LEU A 16 3.88 22.88 -5.79
CA LEU A 16 2.59 23.19 -5.14
C LEU A 16 1.79 21.92 -4.75
N LEU A 17 2.45 20.79 -4.52
CA LEU A 17 1.81 19.70 -3.80
C LEU A 17 2.03 19.95 -2.30
N PRO A 18 0.98 20.05 -1.47
CA PRO A 18 1.16 20.14 -0.04
C PRO A 18 1.97 18.93 0.44
N ALA A 19 3.15 19.17 1.00
CA ALA A 19 4.05 18.15 1.54
C ALA A 19 3.39 17.06 2.43
N PRO A 20 2.34 17.34 3.25
CA PRO A 20 1.70 16.27 4.03
C PRO A 20 0.93 15.26 3.17
N VAL A 21 0.51 15.60 1.95
CA VAL A 21 -0.21 14.67 1.07
C VAL A 21 0.70 13.54 0.60
N LEU A 22 1.98 13.83 0.36
CA LEU A 22 2.94 12.80 -0.11
C LEU A 22 3.37 11.82 0.99
N ALA A 23 3.10 12.12 2.26
CA ALA A 23 3.71 11.40 3.38
C ALA A 23 2.98 10.10 3.74
N ALA A 24 1.68 10.00 3.44
CA ALA A 24 0.82 8.89 3.86
C ALA A 24 0.29 8.07 2.67
N GLU A 25 1.12 7.85 1.66
CA GLU A 25 0.76 7.05 0.49
C GLU A 25 0.66 5.55 0.80
N PRO A 26 -0.13 4.78 0.03
CA PRO A 26 -0.19 3.34 0.20
C PRO A 26 1.10 2.71 -0.31
N SER A 27 1.65 1.79 0.48
CA SER A 27 2.76 0.93 0.07
C SER A 27 2.32 -0.11 -0.95
N VAL A 28 3.26 -0.91 -1.46
CA VAL A 28 2.95 -2.05 -2.35
C VAL A 28 2.03 -3.08 -1.71
N THR A 29 1.90 -3.10 -0.38
CA THR A 29 1.00 -4.00 0.34
C THR A 29 -0.37 -3.38 0.61
N GLY A 30 -0.54 -2.09 0.31
CA GLY A 30 -1.77 -1.32 0.48
C GLY A 30 -1.86 -0.51 1.78
N GLN A 31 -1.17 -0.95 2.84
CA GLN A 31 -1.06 -0.19 4.09
C GLN A 31 -0.27 1.11 3.87
N THR A 32 -0.56 2.15 4.66
CA THR A 32 0.24 3.37 4.72
C THR A 32 1.65 3.01 5.13
N GLY A 33 2.60 3.40 4.29
CA GLY A 33 4.00 3.09 4.47
C GLY A 33 4.85 3.58 3.32
N LEU A 34 6.14 3.34 3.43
CA LEU A 34 7.04 3.48 2.30
C LEU A 34 6.88 2.25 1.38
N ILE A 35 7.44 2.34 0.18
CA ILE A 35 7.38 1.34 -0.90
C ILE A 35 7.07 -0.08 -0.41
N SER A 36 7.94 -0.68 0.41
CA SER A 36 7.70 -1.99 1.04
C SER A 36 8.06 -2.02 2.53
N MET A 37 8.25 -0.85 3.15
CA MET A 37 8.69 -0.74 4.54
C MET A 37 7.56 -0.15 5.38
N PRO A 38 7.20 -0.79 6.51
CA PRO A 38 6.24 -0.21 7.43
C PRO A 38 6.78 1.08 8.04
N ASP A 39 5.90 2.05 8.27
CA ASP A 39 6.20 3.28 8.99
C ASP A 39 5.13 3.55 10.07
N ALA A 40 5.20 4.68 10.76
CA ALA A 40 4.19 5.08 11.76
C ALA A 40 3.17 6.11 11.23
N ARG A 41 3.08 6.32 9.91
CA ARG A 41 2.19 7.29 9.29
C ARG A 41 0.83 6.69 9.00
N PHE A 42 -0.20 7.53 8.95
CA PHE A 42 -1.58 7.15 8.71
C PHE A 42 -2.18 8.09 7.67
N ALA A 43 -3.06 7.57 6.81
CA ALA A 43 -3.85 8.42 5.93
C ALA A 43 -4.85 9.26 6.73
N PRO A 44 -5.45 10.31 6.13
CA PRO A 44 -6.49 11.09 6.79
C PRO A 44 -7.65 10.19 7.30
N GLU A 45 -8.27 10.58 8.42
CA GLU A 45 -9.43 9.87 8.96
C GLU A 45 -10.55 9.75 7.92
N GLY A 46 -11.19 8.58 7.86
CA GLY A 46 -12.22 8.28 6.86
C GLY A 46 -11.68 7.99 5.46
N SER A 47 -10.35 7.92 5.28
CA SER A 47 -9.76 7.57 3.99
C SER A 47 -10.02 6.12 3.65
N TRP A 48 -10.50 5.89 2.44
CA TRP A 48 -10.59 4.57 1.83
C TRP A 48 -9.79 4.56 0.53
N ARG A 49 -8.92 3.57 0.37
CA ARG A 49 -8.05 3.41 -0.79
C ARG A 49 -8.10 1.97 -1.26
N THR A 50 -8.02 1.79 -2.57
CA THR A 50 -7.94 0.48 -3.19
C THR A 50 -6.94 0.55 -4.33
N GLY A 51 -6.27 -0.56 -4.61
CA GLY A 51 -5.26 -0.58 -5.63
C GLY A 51 -4.74 -1.96 -5.91
N MET A 52 -3.85 -2.02 -6.90
CA MET A 52 -3.23 -3.24 -7.35
C MET A 52 -1.73 -3.01 -7.43
N SER A 53 -0.95 -3.95 -6.91
CA SER A 53 0.50 -3.95 -6.99
C SER A 53 1.00 -5.19 -7.70
N PHE A 54 2.12 -5.03 -8.40
CA PHE A 54 2.75 -6.11 -9.14
C PHE A 54 4.24 -6.12 -8.83
N MET A 55 4.68 -7.18 -8.15
CA MET A 55 6.05 -7.42 -7.76
C MET A 55 6.37 -8.89 -8.02
N ARG A 56 6.87 -9.22 -9.21
CA ARG A 56 7.09 -10.62 -9.60
C ARG A 56 7.79 -11.43 -8.49
N PRO A 57 7.25 -12.59 -8.08
CA PRO A 57 6.12 -13.34 -8.66
C PRO A 57 4.74 -13.01 -8.08
N TYR A 58 4.60 -11.96 -7.28
CA TYR A 58 3.37 -11.59 -6.58
C TYR A 58 2.57 -10.53 -7.34
N GLN A 59 1.26 -10.76 -7.44
CA GLN A 59 0.28 -9.76 -7.85
C GLN A 59 -0.72 -9.61 -6.71
N ALA A 60 -0.80 -8.42 -6.12
CA ALA A 60 -1.68 -8.16 -5.00
C ALA A 60 -2.76 -7.15 -5.39
N LEU A 61 -4.01 -7.47 -5.07
CA LEU A 61 -5.11 -6.52 -5.02
C LEU A 61 -5.32 -6.17 -3.54
N TRP A 62 -5.31 -4.89 -3.19
CA TRP A 62 -5.44 -4.47 -1.80
C TRP A 62 -6.49 -3.38 -1.66
N THR A 63 -7.09 -3.34 -0.48
CA THR A 63 -8.00 -2.29 -0.03
C THR A 63 -7.59 -1.89 1.38
N ASN A 64 -7.68 -0.60 1.69
CA ASN A 64 -7.23 -0.03 2.94
C ASN A 64 -8.22 1.03 3.41
N VAL A 65 -8.57 0.98 4.69
CA VAL A 65 -9.47 1.92 5.35
C VAL A 65 -8.82 2.44 6.63
N THR A 66 -8.71 3.77 6.72
CA THR A 66 -8.31 4.46 7.95
C THR A 66 -9.55 4.93 8.66
N LEU A 67 -10.05 4.13 9.60
CA LEU A 67 -11.30 4.39 10.31
C LEU A 67 -11.15 5.55 11.32
N PHE A 68 -10.01 5.61 12.00
CA PHE A 68 -9.68 6.65 12.98
C PHE A 68 -8.24 7.12 12.75
N PRO A 69 -7.84 8.32 13.23
CA PRO A 69 -6.47 8.81 13.08
C PRO A 69 -5.42 7.90 13.74
N TRP A 70 -5.84 7.03 14.65
CA TRP A 70 -4.99 6.06 15.35
C TRP A 70 -5.21 4.61 14.90
N MET A 71 -6.08 4.34 13.91
CA MET A 71 -6.41 2.98 13.47
C MET A 71 -6.59 2.88 11.96
N GLU A 72 -5.82 1.97 11.37
CA GLU A 72 -5.88 1.62 9.96
C GLU A 72 -6.00 0.10 9.80
N GLY A 73 -6.90 -0.33 8.92
CA GLY A 73 -7.11 -1.72 8.56
C GLY A 73 -6.97 -1.91 7.06
N SER A 74 -6.26 -2.95 6.65
CA SER A 74 -6.06 -3.28 5.24
C SER A 74 -6.37 -4.75 4.99
N PHE A 75 -6.90 -5.02 3.80
CA PHE A 75 -7.12 -6.36 3.30
C PHE A 75 -6.42 -6.48 1.96
N ARG A 76 -5.72 -7.59 1.75
CA ARG A 76 -4.97 -7.84 0.53
C ARG A 76 -5.19 -9.26 0.04
N TYR A 77 -5.36 -9.38 -1.26
CA TYR A 77 -5.51 -10.62 -1.99
C TYR A 77 -4.33 -10.79 -2.93
N THR A 78 -3.47 -11.77 -2.65
CA THR A 78 -2.20 -11.98 -3.37
C THR A 78 -2.29 -13.23 -4.24
N ARG A 79 -1.94 -13.13 -5.51
CA ARG A 79 -1.72 -14.24 -6.44
C ARG A 79 -0.23 -14.44 -6.64
N ILE A 80 0.23 -15.70 -6.62
CA ILE A 80 1.62 -16.08 -6.87
C ILE A 80 1.70 -16.81 -8.20
N TYR A 81 2.37 -16.22 -9.19
CA TYR A 81 2.50 -16.82 -10.51
C TYR A 81 3.34 -18.10 -10.49
N HIS A 82 2.91 -19.09 -11.28
CA HIS A 82 3.60 -20.36 -11.49
C HIS A 82 3.71 -21.26 -10.25
N VAL A 83 2.95 -20.97 -9.20
CA VAL A 83 2.81 -21.85 -8.03
C VAL A 83 1.42 -22.49 -8.12
N PRO A 84 1.31 -23.82 -8.28
CA PRO A 84 0.01 -24.48 -8.32
C PRO A 84 -0.71 -24.32 -6.97
N GLY A 85 -2.01 -24.04 -7.03
CA GLY A 85 -2.83 -23.85 -5.83
C GLY A 85 -2.98 -25.08 -4.93
N PHE A 86 -2.96 -26.27 -5.54
CA PHE A 86 -3.22 -27.56 -4.90
C PHE A 86 -2.32 -28.66 -5.49
N PRO A 87 -2.21 -29.84 -4.83
CA PRO A 87 -1.63 -31.04 -5.43
C PRO A 87 -2.36 -31.44 -6.72
N GLU A 88 -1.66 -32.07 -7.68
CA GLU A 88 -2.12 -32.30 -9.06
C GLU A 88 -3.52 -32.92 -9.20
N GLU A 89 -3.94 -33.80 -8.28
CA GLU A 89 -5.27 -34.43 -8.31
C GLU A 89 -6.43 -33.45 -8.07
N GLN A 90 -6.17 -32.33 -7.40
CA GLN A 90 -7.17 -31.31 -7.01
C GLN A 90 -6.96 -29.97 -7.75
N ALA A 91 -5.84 -29.82 -8.47
CA ALA A 91 -5.41 -28.57 -9.08
C ALA A 91 -6.01 -28.31 -10.48
N ILE A 92 -6.75 -29.27 -11.05
CA ILE A 92 -7.29 -29.16 -12.41
C ILE A 92 -8.23 -27.94 -12.49
N GLY A 93 -7.74 -26.87 -13.13
CA GLY A 93 -8.50 -25.63 -13.38
C GLY A 93 -8.38 -24.54 -12.32
N TYR A 94 -7.71 -24.76 -11.18
CA TYR A 94 -7.54 -23.71 -10.14
C TYR A 94 -6.53 -22.63 -10.56
N GLY A 95 -5.49 -23.03 -11.29
CA GLY A 95 -4.41 -22.14 -11.74
C GLY A 95 -3.43 -21.79 -10.61
N ASP A 96 -3.00 -20.53 -10.61
CA ASP A 96 -2.02 -20.00 -9.66
C ASP A 96 -2.54 -19.92 -8.21
N PHE A 97 -1.64 -20.13 -7.24
CA PHE A 97 -1.91 -20.04 -5.81
C PHE A 97 -2.33 -18.63 -5.42
N LYS A 98 -3.32 -18.53 -4.52
CA LYS A 98 -3.88 -17.26 -4.06
C LYS A 98 -4.03 -17.26 -2.55
N ASP A 99 -3.76 -16.11 -1.96
CA ASP A 99 -3.71 -15.91 -0.53
C ASP A 99 -4.46 -14.64 -0.11
N LYS A 100 -4.99 -14.65 1.11
CA LYS A 100 -5.77 -13.55 1.70
C LYS A 100 -5.08 -13.11 2.98
N SER A 101 -4.63 -11.86 3.04
CA SER A 101 -4.07 -11.29 4.26
C SER A 101 -4.96 -10.17 4.79
N PHE A 102 -5.09 -10.11 6.11
CA PHE A 102 -5.71 -8.99 6.82
C PHE A 102 -4.67 -8.35 7.72
N ASP A 103 -4.47 -7.05 7.55
CA ASP A 103 -3.45 -6.28 8.23
C ASP A 103 -4.12 -5.18 9.07
N ALA A 104 -3.61 -4.95 10.28
CA ALA A 104 -4.09 -3.90 11.17
C ALA A 104 -2.92 -3.08 11.70
N LYS A 105 -3.12 -1.77 11.85
CA LYS A 105 -2.12 -0.83 12.33
C LYS A 105 -2.75 0.14 13.31
N LEU A 106 -2.11 0.30 14.47
CA LEU A 106 -2.55 1.16 15.57
C LEU A 106 -1.47 2.17 15.93
N GLN A 107 -1.82 3.45 16.02
CA GLN A 107 -0.91 4.48 16.49
C GLN A 107 -0.90 4.52 18.01
N LEU A 108 0.28 4.40 18.62
CA LEU A 108 0.46 4.48 20.06
C LEU A 108 0.81 5.90 20.49
N VAL A 109 1.75 6.52 19.78
CA VAL A 109 2.24 7.88 20.06
C VAL A 109 2.28 8.67 18.75
N PRO A 110 1.59 9.81 18.65
CA PRO A 110 1.69 10.67 17.48
C PRO A 110 3.02 11.43 17.47
N GLU A 111 3.47 11.81 16.26
CA GLU A 111 4.67 12.63 16.09
C GLU A 111 4.50 14.01 16.74
N ARG A 112 5.49 14.46 17.53
CA ARG A 112 5.45 15.76 18.22
C ARG A 112 6.83 16.40 18.24
N GLY A 113 7.07 17.40 17.39
CA GLY A 113 8.35 18.10 17.35
C GLY A 113 9.51 17.12 17.10
N ALA A 114 10.41 16.96 18.07
CA ALA A 114 11.51 16.00 17.99
C ALA A 114 11.13 14.56 18.41
N TRP A 115 9.93 14.35 18.96
CA TRP A 115 9.45 13.01 19.35
C TRP A 115 8.89 12.26 18.14
N PRO A 116 9.41 11.07 17.80
CA PRO A 116 8.94 10.29 16.66
C PRO A 116 7.56 9.70 16.93
N ALA A 117 6.79 9.47 15.86
CA ALA A 117 5.59 8.65 15.95
C ALA A 117 5.95 7.19 16.23
N ILE A 118 5.13 6.54 17.06
CA ILE A 118 5.22 5.12 17.37
C ILE A 118 3.88 4.47 17.01
N ALA A 119 3.94 3.43 16.19
CA ALA A 119 2.79 2.62 15.81
C ALA A 119 3.12 1.15 15.97
N LEU A 120 2.10 0.35 16.29
CA LEU A 120 2.16 -1.09 16.33
C LEU A 120 1.26 -1.65 15.23
N GLY A 121 1.81 -2.49 14.37
CA GLY A 121 1.07 -3.15 13.31
C GLY A 121 1.17 -4.65 13.42
N ALA A 122 0.08 -5.34 13.09
CA ALA A 122 0.05 -6.77 12.83
C ALA A 122 -0.21 -6.95 11.34
N GLN A 123 0.76 -7.56 10.65
CA GLN A 123 0.57 -8.01 9.28
C GLN A 123 0.09 -9.44 9.31
N ASP A 124 -0.86 -9.76 8.44
CA ASP A 124 -1.47 -11.08 8.33
C ASP A 124 -2.08 -11.60 9.65
N ALA A 125 -2.75 -10.72 10.39
CA ALA A 125 -3.34 -11.01 11.70
C ALA A 125 -4.52 -12.00 11.64
N GLY A 126 -5.10 -12.22 10.46
CA GLY A 126 -6.25 -13.08 10.25
C GLY A 126 -6.23 -13.87 8.94
N GLY A 127 -5.12 -13.85 8.19
CA GLY A 127 -4.95 -14.69 7.01
C GLY A 127 -4.41 -16.05 7.40
N GLY A 128 -5.34 -16.96 7.66
CA GLY A 128 -5.00 -18.36 7.51
C GLY A 128 -4.72 -18.63 6.03
N THR A 129 -3.75 -19.50 5.78
CA THR A 129 -3.73 -20.39 4.62
C THR A 129 -5.02 -21.20 4.62
N GLY A 130 -6.13 -20.55 4.27
CA GLY A 130 -7.42 -21.16 4.08
C GLY A 130 -7.42 -21.76 2.70
N ILE A 131 -6.99 -23.02 2.63
CA ILE A 131 -7.36 -23.95 1.56
C ILE A 131 -8.86 -23.82 1.22
#